data_AF-A0A284VV66-F1
#
_entry.id   AF-A0A284VV66-F1
#
_cell.length_a   1.000
_cell.length_b   1.000
_cell.length_c   1.000
_cell.angle_alpha   90.00
_cell.angle_beta   90.00
_cell.angle_gamma   90.00
#
_symmetry.space_group_name_H-M   'P 1'
#
loop_
_entity.id
_entity.type
_entity.pdbx_description
1 polymer ?
#
loop_
_entity_poly.entity_id
_entity_poly.type
_entity_poly.pdbx_seq_one_letter_code
_entity_poly.pdbx_strand_id
1 'polypeptide(L)'
;PLIFISLKTGMLVASTLGYFLNPIKGLGLQEPYITSKRAFLNSIFYIFAPLASGGLTAGIVPLSNAYGSSFDHEVLNTMKSHIFPALLVGGIFSILLSGVIKKLFGQSQLSGSGKLETTHSSPNQQEKKTQKTPDSLNYTQFITGLVSIFTLYIRSVLIKDLLTFIFPTAAKYFPDTIVFIVFVVVLVKLFNLI
;
A
#
# COMPACT_ATOMS: atom_id res chain seq x y z
N PRO A 1 8.38 13.03 4.85
CA PRO A 1 9.74 12.58 4.46
C PRO A 1 10.12 11.24 5.13
N LEU A 2 9.92 11.11 6.45
CA LEU A 2 10.26 9.90 7.21
C LEU A 2 9.53 8.64 6.74
N ILE A 3 8.28 8.76 6.29
CA ILE A 3 7.49 7.62 5.77
C ILE A 3 8.18 6.99 4.55
N PHE A 4 8.70 7.80 3.62
CA PHE A 4 9.42 7.30 2.45
C PHE A 4 10.74 6.64 2.83
N ILE A 5 11.45 7.18 3.84
CA ILE A 5 12.67 6.56 4.36
C ILE A 5 12.34 5.19 4.97
N SER A 6 11.33 5.13 5.85
CA SER A 6 10.89 3.89 6.51
C SER A 6 10.46 2.81 5.49
N LEU A 7 9.73 3.23 4.44
CA LEU A 7 9.31 2.32 3.39
C LEU A 7 10.50 1.76 2.59
N LYS A 8 11.47 2.62 2.23
CA LYS A 8 12.68 2.19 1.52
C LYS A 8 13.56 1.29 2.37
N THR A 9 13.74 1.58 3.66
CA THR A 9 14.53 0.73 4.56
C THR A 9 13.84 -0.60 4.79
N GLY A 10 12.53 -0.62 5.01
CA GLY A 10 11.74 -1.85 5.11
C GLY A 10 11.83 -2.71 3.85
N MET A 11 11.74 -2.09 2.67
CA MET A 11 11.93 -2.78 1.39
C MET A 11 13.32 -3.42 1.31
N LEU A 12 14.39 -2.68 1.63
CA LEU A 12 15.75 -3.19 1.59
C LEU A 12 15.95 -4.36 2.55
N VAL A 13 15.48 -4.25 3.80
CA VAL A 13 15.58 -5.32 4.81
C VAL A 13 14.81 -6.57 4.38
N ALA A 14 13.59 -6.42 3.89
CA ALA A 14 12.81 -7.57 3.40
C ALA A 14 13.53 -8.25 2.22
N SER A 15 14.10 -7.46 1.31
CA SER A 15 14.78 -7.97 0.11
C SER A 15 16.09 -8.68 0.43
N THR A 16 16.87 -8.18 1.40
CA THR A 16 18.08 -8.85 1.87
C THR A 16 17.76 -10.14 2.61
N LEU A 17 16.72 -10.15 3.47
CA LEU A 17 16.24 -11.39 4.08
C LEU A 17 15.75 -12.39 3.03
N GLY A 18 15.01 -11.93 2.02
CA GLY A 18 14.53 -12.77 0.93
C GLY A 18 15.64 -13.38 0.08
N TYR A 19 16.72 -12.64 -0.16
CA TYR A 19 17.93 -13.12 -0.81
C TYR A 19 18.58 -14.29 -0.03
N PHE A 20 18.69 -14.16 1.30
CA PHE A 20 19.29 -15.21 2.15
C PHE A 20 18.36 -16.42 2.34
N LEU A 21 17.08 -16.18 2.64
CA LEU A 21 16.13 -17.21 3.04
C LEU A 21 15.52 -17.99 1.86
N ASN A 22 15.56 -17.42 0.64
CA ASN A 22 14.93 -18.00 -0.56
C ASN A 22 13.51 -18.58 -0.29
N PRO A 23 12.58 -17.77 0.24
CA PRO A 23 11.29 -18.25 0.76
C PRO A 23 10.36 -18.86 -0.31
N ILE A 24 10.63 -18.63 -1.59
CA ILE A 24 9.76 -19.00 -2.72
C ILE A 24 10.11 -20.38 -3.31
N LYS A 25 11.02 -21.15 -2.68
CA LYS A 25 11.39 -22.51 -3.11
C LYS A 25 10.21 -23.49 -3.23
N GLY A 26 9.07 -23.23 -2.60
CA GLY A 26 7.88 -24.11 -2.59
C GLY A 26 6.78 -23.79 -3.61
N LEU A 27 6.94 -22.80 -4.49
CA LEU A 27 5.83 -22.25 -5.28
C LEU A 27 5.56 -22.93 -6.64
N GLY A 28 6.11 -24.12 -6.92
CA GLY A 28 5.82 -24.87 -8.15
C GLY A 28 6.21 -24.20 -9.48
N LEU A 29 6.67 -22.94 -9.45
CA LEU A 29 7.35 -22.24 -10.54
C LEU A 29 8.76 -22.84 -10.66
N GLN A 30 8.82 -24.06 -11.20
CA GLN A 30 10.03 -24.80 -11.52
C GLN A 30 10.78 -24.10 -12.65
N GLU A 31 11.48 -23.03 -12.31
CA GLU A 31 12.51 -22.45 -13.16
C GLU A 31 13.88 -22.88 -12.57
N PRO A 32 14.66 -23.74 -13.25
CA PRO A 32 15.81 -24.44 -12.68
C PRO A 32 17.03 -23.54 -12.39
N TYR A 33 16.89 -22.21 -12.48
CA TYR A 33 17.91 -21.23 -12.11
C TYR A 33 17.29 -20.07 -11.33
N ILE A 34 17.10 -20.23 -10.02
CA ILE A 34 16.89 -19.09 -9.12
C ILE A 34 18.24 -18.37 -8.98
N THR A 35 18.51 -17.47 -9.93
CA THR A 35 19.61 -16.51 -9.80
C THR A 35 19.34 -15.61 -8.59
N SER A 36 20.36 -15.33 -7.80
CA SER A 36 20.32 -14.45 -6.61
C SER A 36 19.56 -13.12 -6.82
N LYS A 37 19.65 -12.54 -8.02
CA LYS A 37 18.89 -11.34 -8.43
C LYS A 37 17.37 -11.56 -8.51
N ARG A 38 16.91 -12.72 -8.95
CA ARG A 38 15.47 -13.06 -9.03
C ARG A 38 14.89 -13.29 -7.63
N ALA A 39 15.63 -13.89 -6.71
CA ALA A 39 15.19 -14.06 -5.32
C ALA A 39 14.93 -12.72 -4.61
N PHE A 40 15.82 -11.74 -4.83
CA PHE A 40 15.68 -10.38 -4.31
C PHE A 40 14.41 -9.70 -4.86
N LEU A 41 14.22 -9.72 -6.18
CA LEU A 41 13.02 -9.13 -6.81
C LEU A 41 11.75 -9.86 -6.40
N ASN A 42 11.77 -11.19 -6.32
CA ASN A 42 10.62 -11.96 -5.90
C ASN A 42 10.23 -11.64 -4.45
N SER A 43 11.20 -11.40 -3.55
CA SER A 43 10.90 -10.95 -2.20
C SER A 43 10.22 -9.58 -2.18
N ILE A 44 10.65 -8.65 -3.04
CA ILE A 44 9.99 -7.34 -3.17
C ILE A 44 8.54 -7.51 -3.63
N PHE A 45 8.31 -8.21 -4.74
CA PHE A 45 7.00 -8.25 -5.39
C PHE A 45 5.99 -9.19 -4.73
N TYR A 46 6.44 -10.29 -4.13
CA TYR A 46 5.57 -11.34 -3.58
C TYR A 46 5.49 -11.34 -2.04
N ILE A 47 6.38 -10.63 -1.34
CA ILE A 47 6.37 -10.56 0.13
C ILE A 47 6.20 -9.12 0.58
N PHE A 48 7.16 -8.25 0.27
CA PHE A 48 7.15 -6.87 0.76
C PHE A 48 5.96 -6.07 0.21
N ALA A 49 5.74 -6.08 -1.11
CA ALA A 49 4.66 -5.31 -1.73
C ALA A 49 3.27 -5.72 -1.20
N PRO A 50 2.93 -7.02 -1.09
CA PRO A 50 1.67 -7.43 -0.46
C PRO A 50 1.55 -7.00 1.01
N LEU A 51 2.60 -7.17 1.81
CA LEU A 51 2.61 -6.76 3.23
C LEU A 51 2.46 -5.24 3.40
N ALA A 52 3.05 -4.45 2.49
CA ALA A 52 3.00 -2.99 2.52
C ALA A 52 1.80 -2.39 1.78
N SER A 53 1.00 -3.20 1.06
CA SER A 53 -0.07 -2.72 0.15
C SER A 53 -1.31 -2.12 0.83
N GLY A 54 -1.41 -2.14 2.16
CA GLY A 54 -2.57 -1.60 2.88
C GLY A 54 -3.65 -2.64 3.22
N GLY A 55 -3.29 -3.92 3.26
CA GLY A 55 -4.14 -5.00 3.76
C GLY A 55 -4.85 -5.80 2.67
N LEU A 56 -5.74 -6.72 3.08
CA LEU A 56 -6.39 -7.68 2.19
C LEU A 56 -7.29 -6.99 1.16
N THR A 57 -8.22 -6.15 1.61
CA THR A 57 -9.30 -5.57 0.78
C THR A 57 -8.85 -4.38 -0.04
N ALA A 58 -8.08 -3.46 0.57
CA ALA A 58 -7.63 -2.24 -0.08
C ALA A 58 -6.30 -2.39 -0.85
N GLY A 59 -5.52 -3.42 -0.54
CA GLY A 59 -4.17 -3.61 -1.08
C GLY A 59 -4.03 -4.80 -2.01
N ILE A 60 -4.14 -6.02 -1.45
CA ILE A 60 -3.84 -7.24 -2.20
C ILE A 60 -4.80 -7.46 -3.37
N VAL A 61 -6.09 -7.19 -3.21
CA VAL A 61 -7.09 -7.36 -4.29
C VAL A 61 -6.72 -6.54 -5.53
N PRO A 62 -6.55 -5.20 -5.44
CA PRO A 62 -6.13 -4.42 -6.60
C PRO A 62 -4.72 -4.76 -7.09
N LEU A 63 -3.79 -5.05 -6.18
CA LEU A 63 -2.43 -5.43 -6.57
C LEU A 63 -2.41 -6.75 -7.37
N SER A 64 -3.21 -7.72 -6.96
CA SER A 64 -3.33 -8.99 -7.66
C SER A 64 -4.02 -8.82 -9.02
N ASN A 65 -5.02 -7.95 -9.12
CA ASN A 65 -5.65 -7.65 -10.41
C ASN A 65 -4.67 -6.95 -11.37
N ALA A 66 -3.83 -6.06 -10.84
CA ALA A 66 -2.77 -5.43 -11.61
C ALA A 66 -1.74 -6.45 -12.13
N TYR A 67 -1.30 -7.40 -11.29
CA TYR A 67 -0.41 -8.49 -11.74
C TYR A 67 -1.12 -9.42 -12.74
N GLY A 68 -2.37 -9.80 -12.47
CA GLY A 68 -3.16 -10.71 -13.29
C GLY A 68 -3.41 -10.25 -14.72
N SER A 69 -3.35 -8.94 -14.99
CA SER A 69 -3.45 -8.43 -16.37
C SER A 69 -2.37 -8.97 -17.32
N SER A 70 -1.27 -9.49 -16.78
CA SER A 70 -0.12 -10.02 -17.53
C SER A 70 0.15 -11.52 -17.33
N PHE A 71 -0.60 -12.21 -16.45
CA PHE A 71 -0.41 -13.62 -16.10
C PHE A 71 -1.69 -14.44 -16.32
N ASP A 72 -1.54 -15.72 -16.65
CA ASP A 72 -2.70 -16.63 -16.77
C ASP A 72 -3.48 -16.74 -15.45
N HIS A 73 -4.80 -16.92 -15.56
CA HIS A 73 -5.72 -16.96 -14.42
C HIS A 73 -5.36 -18.02 -13.37
N GLU A 74 -4.78 -19.15 -13.79
CA GLU A 74 -4.37 -20.24 -12.90
C GLU A 74 -3.16 -19.87 -12.03
N VAL A 75 -2.17 -19.19 -12.63
CA VAL A 75 -0.99 -18.66 -11.93
C VAL A 75 -1.40 -17.58 -10.93
N LEU A 76 -2.37 -16.74 -11.31
CA LEU A 76 -2.88 -15.70 -10.44
C LEU A 76 -3.61 -16.28 -9.21
N ASN A 77 -4.43 -17.31 -9.40
CA ASN A 77 -5.15 -17.95 -8.31
C ASN A 77 -4.21 -18.65 -7.31
N THR A 78 -3.17 -19.29 -7.84
CA THR A 78 -2.11 -19.91 -7.01
C THR A 78 -1.31 -18.86 -6.25
N MET A 79 -0.99 -17.73 -6.89
CA MET A 79 -0.33 -16.62 -6.20
C MET A 79 -1.21 -16.05 -5.07
N LYS A 80 -2.50 -15.83 -5.34
CA LYS A 80 -3.47 -15.35 -4.33
C LYS A 80 -3.60 -16.33 -3.16
N SER A 81 -3.70 -17.64 -3.41
CA SER A 81 -3.86 -18.65 -2.35
C SER A 81 -2.68 -18.70 -1.37
N HIS A 82 -1.48 -18.26 -1.79
CA HIS A 82 -0.31 -18.18 -0.92
C HIS A 82 -0.13 -16.81 -0.26
N ILE A 83 -0.40 -15.71 -0.98
CA ILE A 83 -0.19 -14.36 -0.44
C ILE A 83 -1.20 -14.05 0.67
N PHE A 84 -2.45 -14.52 0.56
CA PHE A 84 -3.51 -14.22 1.53
C PHE A 84 -3.19 -14.77 2.95
N PRO A 85 -2.86 -16.07 3.12
CA PRO A 85 -2.43 -16.59 4.43
C PRO A 85 -1.17 -15.90 4.96
N ALA A 86 -0.19 -15.63 4.10
CA ALA A 86 1.05 -14.95 4.49
C ALA A 86 0.79 -13.53 5.03
N LEU A 87 -0.13 -12.79 4.41
CA LEU A 87 -0.51 -11.46 4.89
C LEU A 87 -1.17 -11.52 6.28
N LEU A 88 -2.08 -12.48 6.49
CA LEU A 88 -2.76 -12.63 7.77
C LEU A 88 -1.76 -12.88 8.91
N VAL A 89 -0.82 -13.81 8.69
CA VAL A 89 0.24 -14.11 9.66
C VAL A 89 1.14 -12.91 9.88
N GLY A 90 1.54 -12.21 8.80
CA GLY A 90 2.36 -11.01 8.87
C GLY A 90 1.68 -9.88 9.66
N GLY A 91 0.36 -9.70 9.48
CA GLY A 91 -0.44 -8.73 10.21
C GLY A 91 -0.50 -9.04 11.72
N ILE A 92 -0.78 -10.29 12.08
CA ILE A 92 -0.79 -10.74 13.48
C ILE A 92 0.58 -10.53 14.11
N PHE A 93 1.64 -10.95 13.42
CA PHE A 93 3.02 -10.77 13.89
C PHE A 93 3.37 -9.29 14.07
N SER A 94 2.95 -8.42 13.13
CA SER A 94 3.16 -6.97 13.24
C SER A 94 2.47 -6.35 14.46
N ILE A 95 1.26 -6.79 14.78
CA ILE A 95 0.53 -6.31 15.96
C ILE A 95 1.24 -6.75 17.24
N LEU A 96 1.64 -8.01 17.33
CA LEU A 96 2.36 -8.55 18.48
C LEU A 96 3.72 -7.85 18.68
N LEU A 97 4.50 -7.70 17.61
CA LEU A 97 5.81 -7.06 17.66
C LEU A 97 5.71 -5.58 18.04
N SER A 98 4.68 -4.87 17.56
CA SER A 98 4.39 -3.49 17.98
C SER A 98 4.15 -3.40 19.49
N GLY A 99 3.40 -4.36 20.05
CA GLY A 99 3.19 -4.49 21.49
C GLY A 99 4.48 -4.74 22.27
N VAL A 100 5.33 -5.65 21.78
CA VAL A 100 6.64 -5.96 22.38
C VAL A 100 7.56 -4.74 22.35
N ILE A 101 7.66 -4.04 21.22
CA ILE A 101 8.47 -2.82 21.07
C ILE A 101 7.98 -1.73 22.04
N LYS A 102 6.66 -1.53 22.15
CA LYS A 102 6.08 -0.57 23.10
C LYS A 102 6.44 -0.91 24.54
N LYS A 103 6.42 -2.20 24.91
CA LYS A 103 6.77 -2.65 26.26
C LYS A 103 8.26 -2.46 26.57
N LEU A 104 9.14 -2.78 25.62
CA LEU A 104 10.60 -2.71 25.81
C LEU A 104 11.14 -1.29 25.72
N PHE A 105 10.66 -0.50 24.76
CA PHE A 105 11.25 0.79 24.41
C PHE A 105 10.35 1.98 24.75
N GLY A 106 9.13 1.76 25.24
CA GLY A 106 8.14 2.83 25.45
C GLY A 106 8.59 3.97 26.36
N GLN A 107 9.46 3.71 27.33
CA GLN A 107 10.05 4.69 28.26
C GLN A 107 11.48 5.12 27.88
N SER A 108 12.02 4.62 26.77
CA SER A 108 13.39 4.93 26.33
C SER A 108 13.44 6.21 25.48
N GLN A 109 14.63 6.78 25.31
CA GLN A 109 14.87 7.92 24.41
C GLN A 109 14.58 7.62 22.93
N LEU A 110 14.40 6.34 22.58
CA LEU A 110 14.02 5.89 21.23
C LEU A 110 12.50 5.96 20.99
N SER A 111 11.70 6.25 22.03
CA SER A 111 10.25 6.41 21.93
C SER A 111 9.88 7.86 21.65
N GLY A 112 9.13 8.09 20.58
CA GLY A 112 8.50 9.39 20.30
C GLY A 112 7.16 9.61 21.02
N SER A 113 6.77 8.72 21.95
CA SER A 113 5.51 8.77 22.71
C SER A 113 4.27 9.07 21.85
N GLY A 114 4.17 8.43 20.68
CA GLY A 114 3.07 8.59 19.74
C GLY A 114 3.28 9.67 18.67
N LYS A 115 4.44 10.33 18.65
CA LYS A 115 4.86 11.26 17.59
C LYS A 115 6.05 10.68 16.84
N LEU A 116 5.99 10.71 15.51
CA LEU A 116 7.08 10.26 14.65
C LEU A 116 8.03 11.40 14.28
N GLU A 117 7.52 12.62 14.19
CA GLU A 117 8.30 13.82 13.86
C GLU A 117 8.86 14.43 15.15
N THR A 118 10.19 14.65 15.20
CA THR A 118 10.80 15.42 16.27
C THR A 118 10.53 16.90 16.03
N THR A 119 10.18 17.65 17.07
CA THR A 119 9.82 19.08 16.99
C THR A 119 11.02 19.94 16.57
N HIS A 120 11.45 19.89 15.31
CA HIS A 120 12.52 20.75 14.79
C HIS A 120 12.27 21.29 13.38
N SER A 121 11.08 21.09 12.81
CA SER A 121 10.72 21.69 11.51
C SER A 121 9.71 22.81 11.66
N SER A 122 10.24 24.05 11.69
CA SER A 122 9.60 25.34 11.37
C SER A 122 8.27 25.77 12.04
N PRO A 123 8.11 27.06 12.44
CA PRO A 123 6.90 27.57 13.11
C PRO A 123 5.60 27.55 12.28
N ASN A 124 5.64 27.20 10.98
CA ASN A 124 4.50 27.32 10.07
C ASN A 124 3.85 26.00 9.61
N GLN A 125 4.19 24.87 10.24
CA GLN A 125 3.48 23.60 10.04
C GLN A 125 2.95 23.01 11.35
N GLN A 126 2.58 23.89 12.27
CA GLN A 126 1.50 23.52 13.19
C GLN A 126 0.20 23.53 12.40
N GLU A 127 -0.05 22.48 11.61
CA GLU A 127 -1.38 21.92 11.63
C GLU A 127 -1.61 21.48 13.08
N LYS A 128 -2.12 22.43 13.86
CA LYS A 128 -2.96 22.14 15.00
C LYS A 128 -3.99 21.14 14.49
N LYS A 129 -3.69 19.84 14.62
CA LYS A 129 -4.67 18.90 15.12
C LYS A 129 -4.98 19.35 16.54
N THR A 130 -5.66 20.50 16.65
CA THR A 130 -6.63 20.69 17.70
C THR A 130 -7.43 19.40 17.63
N GLN A 131 -7.27 18.54 18.63
CA GLN A 131 -8.36 17.66 19.01
C GLN A 131 -9.51 18.64 19.24
N LYS A 132 -10.25 18.95 18.16
CA LYS A 132 -11.63 19.32 18.29
C LYS A 132 -12.18 18.07 18.95
N THR A 133 -12.41 18.17 20.27
CA THR A 133 -13.50 17.44 20.90
C THR A 133 -14.59 17.32 19.85
N PRO A 134 -15.02 16.10 19.46
CA PRO A 134 -15.90 15.96 18.33
C PRO A 134 -17.12 16.85 18.58
N ASP A 135 -17.15 18.01 17.92
CA ASP A 135 -18.32 18.84 17.81
C ASP A 135 -19.35 17.87 17.24
N SER A 136 -20.37 17.56 18.05
CA SER A 136 -21.52 16.70 17.76
C SER A 136 -21.45 16.04 16.38
N LEU A 137 -21.19 14.72 16.31
CA LEU A 137 -21.08 13.92 15.08
C LEU A 137 -21.89 14.54 13.93
N ASN A 138 -21.21 15.31 13.08
CA ASN A 138 -21.89 16.07 12.05
C ASN A 138 -22.18 15.11 10.90
N TYR A 139 -23.37 14.49 10.95
CA TYR A 139 -23.83 13.53 9.95
C TYR A 139 -23.73 14.11 8.53
N THR A 140 -23.91 15.42 8.36
CA THR A 140 -23.73 16.09 7.06
C THR A 140 -22.30 15.93 6.54
N GLN A 141 -21.27 16.12 7.39
CA GLN A 141 -19.87 15.93 6.96
C GLN A 141 -19.60 14.49 6.56
N PHE A 142 -20.14 13.51 7.29
CA PHE A 142 -20.03 12.09 6.94
C PHE A 142 -20.70 11.80 5.58
N ILE A 143 -21.93 12.29 5.37
CA ILE A 143 -22.67 12.11 4.11
C ILE A 143 -21.92 12.79 2.95
N THR A 144 -21.40 14.00 3.13
CA THR A 144 -20.62 14.68 2.08
C THR A 144 -19.35 13.91 1.72
N GLY A 145 -18.66 13.32 2.71
CA GLY A 145 -17.53 12.44 2.45
C GLY A 145 -17.92 11.21 1.64
N LEU A 146 -19.01 10.54 2.01
CA LEU A 146 -19.51 9.36 1.30
C LEU A 146 -19.90 9.68 -0.15
N VAL A 147 -20.67 10.75 -0.37
CA VAL A 147 -21.08 11.20 -1.72
C VAL A 147 -19.86 11.61 -2.54
N SER A 148 -18.87 12.27 -1.93
CA SER A 148 -17.62 12.65 -2.57
C SER A 148 -16.84 11.42 -3.07
N ILE A 149 -16.73 10.36 -2.26
CA ILE A 149 -16.06 9.11 -2.64
C ILE A 149 -16.74 8.47 -3.86
N PHE A 150 -18.07 8.33 -3.85
CA PHE A 150 -18.81 7.75 -4.99
C PHE A 150 -18.68 8.61 -6.25
N THR A 151 -18.76 9.93 -6.11
CA THR A 151 -18.62 10.87 -7.23
C THR A 151 -17.23 10.79 -7.85
N LEU A 152 -16.17 10.78 -7.03
CA LEU A 152 -14.81 10.64 -7.49
C LEU A 152 -14.56 9.28 -8.14
N TYR A 153 -15.17 8.21 -7.63
CA TYR A 153 -15.10 6.89 -8.23
C TYR A 153 -15.71 6.88 -9.63
N ILE A 154 -16.97 7.28 -9.77
CA ILE A 154 -17.68 7.29 -11.06
C ILE A 154 -16.93 8.20 -12.05
N ARG A 155 -16.53 9.39 -11.62
CA ARG A 155 -15.77 10.33 -12.46
C ARG A 155 -14.45 9.74 -12.92
N SER A 156 -13.73 9.02 -12.06
CA SER A 156 -12.46 8.38 -12.44
C SER A 156 -12.64 7.27 -13.46
N VAL A 157 -13.70 6.45 -13.33
CA VAL A 157 -14.05 5.42 -14.32
C VAL A 157 -14.36 6.07 -15.66
N LEU A 158 -15.21 7.10 -15.68
CA LEU A 158 -15.58 7.81 -16.91
C LEU A 158 -14.37 8.45 -17.60
N ILE A 159 -13.47 9.07 -16.83
CA ILE A 159 -12.24 9.65 -17.38
C ILE A 159 -11.37 8.55 -17.99
N LYS A 160 -11.21 7.40 -17.32
CA LYS A 160 -10.45 6.28 -17.86
C LYS A 160 -11.05 5.78 -19.18
N ASP A 161 -12.35 5.55 -19.22
CA ASP A 161 -13.05 5.04 -20.41
C ASP A 161 -13.01 6.04 -21.57
N LEU A 162 -13.09 7.33 -21.26
CA LEU A 162 -12.91 8.40 -22.25
C LEU A 162 -11.47 8.42 -22.80
N LEU A 163 -10.47 8.25 -21.94
CA LEU A 163 -9.06 8.23 -22.34
C LEU A 163 -8.71 7.00 -23.20
N THR A 164 -9.23 5.82 -22.87
CA THR A 164 -9.06 4.61 -23.69
C THR A 164 -9.76 4.72 -25.03
N PHE A 165 -10.91 5.40 -25.09
CA PHE A 165 -11.61 5.69 -26.35
C PHE A 165 -10.84 6.66 -27.25
N ILE A 166 -10.30 7.75 -26.70
CA ILE A 166 -9.56 8.77 -27.47
C ILE A 166 -8.19 8.23 -27.92
N PHE A 167 -7.52 7.45 -27.07
CA PHE A 167 -6.17 6.92 -27.33
C PHE A 167 -6.14 5.39 -27.28
N PRO A 168 -6.67 4.69 -28.30
CA PRO A 168 -6.73 3.22 -28.31
C PRO A 168 -5.34 2.58 -28.27
N THR A 169 -4.32 3.24 -28.83
CA THR A 169 -2.93 2.76 -28.78
C THR A 169 -2.30 2.92 -27.39
N ALA A 170 -2.75 3.91 -26.61
CA ALA A 170 -2.29 4.13 -25.23
C ALA A 170 -3.08 3.29 -24.21
N ALA A 171 -4.19 2.67 -24.63
CA ALA A 171 -5.08 1.90 -23.77
C ALA A 171 -4.36 0.80 -22.98
N LYS A 172 -3.32 0.19 -23.57
CA LYS A 172 -2.49 -0.84 -22.95
C LYS A 172 -1.66 -0.33 -21.75
N TYR A 173 -1.38 0.96 -21.68
CA TYR A 173 -0.56 1.55 -20.62
C TYR A 173 -1.40 2.11 -19.47
N PHE A 174 -2.73 2.18 -19.62
CA PHE A 174 -3.57 2.65 -18.51
C PHE A 174 -3.67 1.58 -17.43
N PRO A 175 -3.44 1.94 -16.16
CA PRO A 175 -3.49 0.99 -15.06
C PRO A 175 -4.93 0.53 -14.78
N ASP A 176 -5.04 -0.51 -13.96
CA ASP A 176 -6.34 -1.00 -13.50
C ASP A 176 -7.15 0.13 -12.81
N THR A 177 -8.48 0.03 -12.87
CA THR A 177 -9.40 1.09 -12.44
C THR A 177 -9.15 1.53 -11.01
N ILE A 178 -8.79 0.60 -10.12
CA ILE A 178 -8.51 0.89 -8.71
C ILE A 178 -7.19 1.68 -8.53
N VAL A 179 -6.19 1.45 -9.36
CA VAL A 179 -4.93 2.22 -9.32
C VAL A 179 -5.15 3.60 -9.98
N PHE A 180 -5.95 3.64 -11.05
CA PHE A 180 -6.27 4.87 -11.75
C PHE A 180 -7.00 5.87 -10.84
N ILE A 181 -7.97 5.43 -10.02
CA ILE A 181 -8.65 6.33 -9.08
C ILE A 181 -7.68 6.93 -8.06
N VAL A 182 -6.70 6.18 -7.55
CA VAL A 182 -5.70 6.72 -6.62
C VAL A 182 -4.89 7.83 -7.29
N PHE A 183 -4.47 7.63 -8.54
CA PHE A 183 -3.78 8.65 -9.32
C PHE A 183 -4.64 9.91 -9.51
N VAL A 184 -5.90 9.76 -9.88
CA VAL A 184 -6.84 10.89 -10.03
C VAL A 184 -7.04 11.64 -8.71
N VAL A 185 -7.22 10.93 -7.59
CA VAL A 185 -7.39 11.55 -6.27
C VAL A 185 -6.13 12.33 -5.86
N VAL A 186 -4.95 11.77 -6.09
CA VAL A 186 -3.68 12.47 -5.84
C VAL A 186 -3.57 13.73 -6.70
N LEU A 187 -3.98 13.66 -7.96
CA LEU A 187 -3.96 14.80 -8.88
C LEU A 187 -4.96 15.89 -8.45
N VAL A 188 -6.19 15.52 -8.09
CA VAL A 188 -7.20 16.44 -7.54
C VAL A 188 -6.67 17.16 -6.30
N LYS A 189 -6.01 16.41 -5.40
CA LYS A 189 -5.37 16.96 -4.20
C LYS A 189 -4.20 17.89 -4.54
N LEU A 190 -3.42 17.57 -5.58
CA LEU A 190 -2.30 18.40 -6.03
C LEU A 190 -2.77 19.77 -6.56
N PHE A 191 -3.92 19.81 -7.23
CA PHE A 191 -4.55 21.05 -7.68
C PHE A 191 -5.38 21.77 -6.59
N ASN A 192 -5.32 21.27 -5.35
CA ASN A 192 -6.01 21.83 -4.19
C ASN A 192 -7.54 22.00 -4.41
N LEU A 193 -8.11 21.12 -5.24
CA LEU A 193 -9.53 21.13 -5.57
C LEU A 193 -10.37 20.47 -4.45
N ILE A 194 -9.70 19.74 -3.55
CA ILE A 194 -10.15 19.12 -2.30
C ILE A 194 -8.94 19.05 -1.36
#